data_AF-A0AAE2W9U2-F1
#
_entry.id   AF-A0AAE2W9U2-F1
#
_cell.length_a   1.000
_cell.length_b   1.000
_cell.length_c   1.000
_cell.angle_alpha   90.00
_cell.angle_beta   90.00
_cell.angle_gamma   90.00
#
_symmetry.space_group_name_H-M   'P 1'
#
loop_
_entity.id
_entity.type
_entity.pdbx_description
1 polymer ?
#
loop_
_entity_poly.entity_id
_entity_poly.type
_entity_poly.pdbx_seq_one_letter_code
_entity_poly.pdbx_strand_id
1 'polypeptide(L)'
;MLRADQTTGGTTGARPRGGADLCRLTILTPHSQIDLALPNSVPVELLVPGIADLVEKHSAANDFDVAGDRLHPTRWVLSRVGSPPLSPASTLQEHGVLDGELLVFDSVEASPPPPLFDDVMYNVAVADTGHAHPWTPRIARLTGSAIAVAAATAGAFVLLRTEGATASVIGAVAAFAMVVAFLVAGAVAGRVYDDAGAALTLGAAALPIAFAAGALFVPGDDLPPDTLLGLVMVGACAVVALRAAGVGHAVFTTAASVSLLGSLAALVAVLTDQSTRSVGAMLVGGALFGLVFAPRIAMMLAKLPLPPVPAPGTSLDPTEEDPDDARSLPSFATVERRAEHARRYLTGLVAGWTLLTVTGALLASAPSASDGIYWPGTSLAVAAATVLMFRGRTYSSAEQAVPLISGGSAVLMLLAVATAVVVPSAALPLFATTALLVVAALVLGVVVPQRTFSPVQRRAAEIVDYAAISAVVPLACWVSGLFVAVRGL
;
A
#
# COMPACT_ATOMS: atom_id res chain seq x y z
N MET A 1 -64.23 -13.17 24.78
CA MET A 1 -64.33 -11.70 24.91
C MET A 1 -63.39 -11.12 23.86
N LEU A 2 -63.73 -10.37 22.82
CA LEU A 2 -64.91 -9.73 22.22
C LEU A 2 -64.59 -9.69 20.69
N ARG A 3 -65.47 -10.13 19.77
CA ARG A 3 -66.40 -9.31 18.91
C ARG A 3 -65.71 -8.12 18.22
N ALA A 4 -65.87 -7.80 16.94
CA ALA A 4 -66.86 -8.08 15.88
C ALA A 4 -66.20 -7.64 14.52
N ASP A 5 -66.75 -7.66 13.31
CA ASP A 5 -68.03 -8.06 12.72
C ASP A 5 -67.82 -8.19 11.19
N GLN A 6 -68.77 -8.86 10.55
CA GLN A 6 -68.86 -9.13 9.12
C GLN A 6 -69.05 -7.86 8.27
N THR A 7 -68.65 -7.92 6.99
CA THR A 7 -69.56 -7.61 5.88
C THR A 7 -69.16 -8.36 4.61
N THR A 8 -70.13 -9.09 4.08
CA THR A 8 -70.18 -9.77 2.79
C THR A 8 -70.43 -8.77 1.66
N GLY A 9 -69.69 -8.91 0.55
CA GLY A 9 -69.99 -8.24 -0.72
C GLY A 9 -69.39 -9.02 -1.87
N GLY A 10 -70.18 -9.91 -2.49
CA GLY A 10 -69.79 -10.60 -3.70
C GLY A 10 -69.67 -9.61 -4.86
N THR A 11 -68.50 -9.55 -5.47
CA THR A 11 -68.32 -9.00 -6.81
C THR A 11 -67.56 -10.01 -7.64
N THR A 12 -68.13 -10.35 -8.78
CA THR A 12 -67.59 -11.15 -9.87
C THR A 12 -66.20 -10.66 -10.25
N GLY A 13 -65.17 -11.30 -9.71
CA GLY A 13 -63.78 -11.06 -10.08
C GLY A 13 -63.52 -11.57 -11.49
N ALA A 14 -63.64 -10.68 -12.48
CA ALA A 14 -62.96 -10.85 -13.74
C ALA A 14 -61.46 -11.00 -13.43
N ARG A 15 -60.87 -12.15 -13.77
CA ARG A 15 -59.41 -12.31 -13.71
C ARG A 15 -58.77 -11.19 -14.53
N PRO A 16 -57.81 -10.42 -13.97
CA PRO A 16 -57.05 -9.49 -14.79
C PRO A 16 -56.32 -10.33 -15.85
N ARG A 17 -56.59 -10.05 -17.13
CA ARG A 17 -55.75 -10.55 -18.22
C ARG A 17 -54.38 -9.93 -17.97
N GLY A 18 -53.39 -10.76 -17.59
CA GLY A 18 -52.01 -10.30 -17.44
C GLY A 18 -51.61 -9.57 -18.72
N GLY A 19 -51.11 -8.34 -18.58
CA GLY A 19 -50.52 -7.63 -19.72
C GLY A 19 -49.43 -8.53 -20.29
N ALA A 20 -49.43 -8.73 -21.61
CA ALA A 20 -48.31 -9.40 -22.25
C ALA A 20 -47.04 -8.64 -21.87
N ASP A 21 -46.06 -9.33 -21.30
CA ASP A 21 -44.77 -8.75 -21.00
C ASP A 21 -44.08 -8.52 -22.34
N LEU A 22 -43.99 -7.24 -22.75
CA LEU A 22 -43.56 -6.82 -24.08
C LEU A 22 -42.08 -6.45 -24.03
N CYS A 23 -41.32 -6.94 -25.00
CA CYS A 23 -39.92 -6.59 -25.22
C CYS A 23 -39.83 -5.63 -26.41
N ARG A 24 -39.21 -4.46 -26.21
CA ARG A 24 -38.93 -3.47 -27.27
C ARG A 24 -37.65 -3.87 -27.98
N LEU A 25 -37.74 -4.17 -29.27
CA LEU A 25 -36.64 -4.65 -30.08
C LEU A 25 -36.52 -3.85 -31.35
N THR A 26 -35.31 -3.71 -31.83
CA THR A 26 -35.05 -3.20 -33.17
C THR A 26 -34.83 -4.39 -34.09
N ILE A 27 -35.62 -4.49 -35.16
CA ILE A 27 -35.47 -5.50 -36.19
C ILE A 27 -34.78 -4.87 -37.39
N LEU A 28 -33.59 -5.37 -37.70
CA LEU A 28 -32.83 -5.03 -38.90
C LEU A 28 -33.19 -5.99 -40.03
N THR A 29 -33.66 -5.45 -41.14
CA THR A 29 -33.83 -6.18 -42.41
C THR A 29 -32.84 -5.64 -43.44
N PRO A 30 -32.67 -6.28 -44.61
CA PRO A 30 -31.68 -5.86 -45.61
C PRO A 30 -31.77 -4.38 -46.03
N HIS A 31 -32.98 -3.81 -46.06
CA HIS A 31 -33.23 -2.45 -46.56
C HIS A 31 -33.98 -1.55 -45.57
N SER A 32 -34.27 -2.03 -44.36
CA SER A 32 -35.00 -1.23 -43.37
C SER A 32 -34.66 -1.62 -41.94
N GLN A 33 -34.97 -0.72 -41.01
CA GLN A 33 -34.86 -0.96 -39.58
C GLN A 33 -36.20 -0.57 -38.95
N ILE A 34 -36.77 -1.46 -38.14
CA ILE A 34 -38.11 -1.27 -37.57
C ILE A 34 -38.06 -1.57 -36.07
N ASP A 35 -38.54 -0.63 -35.25
CA ASP A 35 -38.69 -0.83 -33.80
C ASP A 35 -40.06 -1.41 -33.47
N LEU A 36 -40.09 -2.54 -32.76
CA LEU A 36 -41.30 -3.27 -32.42
C LEU A 36 -41.34 -3.64 -30.93
N ALA A 37 -42.55 -3.64 -30.37
CA ALA A 37 -42.81 -4.21 -29.06
C ALA A 37 -43.44 -5.60 -29.26
N LEU A 38 -42.67 -6.66 -28.98
CA LEU A 38 -43.08 -8.04 -29.19
C LEU A 38 -43.29 -8.76 -27.84
N PRO A 39 -44.29 -9.66 -27.70
CA PRO A 39 -44.45 -10.47 -26.50
C PRO A 39 -43.22 -11.34 -26.23
N ASN A 40 -42.62 -11.21 -25.04
CA ASN A 40 -41.37 -11.90 -24.69
C ASN A 40 -41.54 -13.39 -24.36
N SER A 41 -42.77 -13.80 -24.05
CA SER A 41 -43.17 -15.14 -23.57
C SER A 41 -43.82 -15.99 -24.66
N VAL A 42 -43.87 -15.49 -25.89
CA VAL A 42 -44.40 -16.21 -27.05
C VAL A 42 -43.24 -16.81 -27.84
N PRO A 43 -43.35 -18.07 -28.32
CA PRO A 43 -42.35 -18.68 -29.19
C PRO A 43 -42.06 -17.85 -30.43
N VAL A 44 -40.79 -17.77 -30.81
CA VAL A 44 -40.30 -16.95 -31.92
C VAL A 44 -41.02 -17.28 -33.24
N GLU A 45 -41.34 -18.57 -33.49
CA GLU A 45 -42.03 -19.01 -34.71
C GLU A 45 -43.42 -18.40 -34.91
N LEU A 46 -44.10 -18.01 -33.82
CA LEU A 46 -45.40 -17.33 -33.89
C LEU A 46 -45.28 -15.83 -34.16
N LEU A 47 -44.12 -15.24 -33.90
CA LEU A 47 -43.84 -13.81 -34.11
C LEU A 47 -43.36 -13.52 -35.53
N VAL A 48 -42.58 -14.44 -36.11
CA VAL A 48 -41.93 -14.31 -37.43
C VAL A 48 -42.90 -13.95 -38.56
N PRO A 49 -44.08 -14.59 -38.75
CA PRO A 49 -45.00 -14.24 -39.83
C PRO A 49 -45.54 -12.81 -39.71
N GLY A 50 -45.87 -12.37 -38.49
CA GLY A 50 -46.37 -11.02 -38.26
C GLY A 50 -45.32 -9.94 -38.53
N ILE A 51 -44.04 -10.25 -38.27
CA ILE A 51 -42.91 -9.39 -38.62
C ILE A 51 -42.72 -9.36 -40.14
N ALA A 52 -42.78 -10.52 -40.80
CA ALA A 52 -42.67 -10.63 -42.26
C ALA A 52 -43.74 -9.77 -42.97
N ASP A 53 -45.00 -9.88 -42.55
CA ASP A 53 -46.12 -9.10 -43.08
C ASP A 53 -45.90 -7.58 -42.90
N LEU A 54 -45.29 -7.17 -41.79
CA LEU A 54 -45.02 -5.77 -41.50
C LEU A 54 -43.89 -5.23 -42.39
N VAL A 55 -42.83 -6.02 -42.57
CA VAL A 55 -41.70 -5.70 -43.44
C VAL A 55 -42.16 -5.60 -44.89
N GLU A 56 -42.99 -6.53 -45.37
CA GLU A 56 -43.54 -6.54 -46.74
C GLU A 56 -44.45 -5.33 -47.01
N LYS A 57 -45.31 -4.96 -46.05
CA LYS A 57 -46.14 -3.75 -46.17
C LYS A 57 -45.30 -2.47 -46.18
N HIS A 58 -44.19 -2.45 -45.45
CA HIS A 58 -43.30 -1.31 -45.40
C HIS A 58 -42.44 -1.18 -46.67
N SER A 59 -41.94 -2.29 -47.23
CA SER A 59 -41.18 -2.28 -48.48
C SER A 59 -42.04 -1.91 -49.68
N ALA A 60 -43.30 -2.34 -49.74
CA ALA A 60 -44.24 -1.98 -50.81
C ALA A 60 -44.55 -0.47 -50.89
N ALA A 61 -44.26 0.30 -49.84
CA ALA A 61 -44.47 1.75 -49.78
C ALA A 61 -43.21 2.58 -50.10
N ASN A 62 -42.04 1.94 -50.25
CA ASN A 62 -40.76 2.61 -50.51
C ASN A 62 -40.41 2.53 -52.01
N ASP A 63 -40.41 3.69 -52.69
CA ASP A 63 -40.08 3.85 -54.13
C ASP A 63 -38.61 3.51 -54.50
N PHE A 64 -37.78 3.11 -53.53
CA PHE A 64 -36.36 2.82 -53.72
C PHE A 64 -36.03 1.35 -54.03
N ASP A 65 -36.99 0.42 -53.83
CA ASP A 65 -36.79 -1.02 -54.12
C ASP A 65 -37.10 -1.34 -55.60
N VAL A 66 -36.27 -0.80 -56.50
CA VAL A 66 -36.29 -1.15 -57.93
C VAL A 66 -35.24 -2.24 -58.20
N ALA A 67 -35.53 -3.50 -57.84
CA ALA A 67 -34.97 -4.69 -58.49
C ALA A 67 -35.50 -6.01 -57.88
N GLY A 68 -36.45 -6.66 -58.57
CA GLY A 68 -36.09 -7.89 -59.30
C GLY A 68 -35.69 -9.17 -58.56
N ASP A 69 -35.97 -9.38 -57.26
CA ASP A 69 -35.84 -10.72 -56.68
C ASP A 69 -37.02 -11.09 -55.76
N ARG A 70 -38.15 -11.47 -56.37
CA ARG A 70 -39.31 -12.05 -55.67
C ARG A 70 -39.12 -13.54 -55.41
N LEU A 71 -37.93 -13.95 -54.95
CA LEU A 71 -37.79 -15.21 -54.26
C LEU A 71 -38.36 -14.99 -52.86
N HIS A 72 -39.65 -15.31 -52.67
CA HIS A 72 -40.22 -15.39 -51.33
C HIS A 72 -39.38 -16.41 -50.54
N PRO A 73 -38.64 -15.99 -49.50
CA PRO A 73 -37.78 -16.93 -48.78
C PRO A 73 -38.61 -18.07 -48.23
N THR A 74 -38.14 -19.31 -48.39
CA THR A 74 -38.86 -20.50 -47.91
C THR A 74 -39.10 -20.44 -46.40
N ARG A 75 -38.22 -19.73 -45.66
CA ARG A 75 -38.36 -19.50 -44.22
C ARG A 75 -37.58 -18.26 -43.78
N TRP A 76 -38.22 -17.42 -42.98
CA TRP A 76 -37.61 -16.28 -42.28
C TRP A 76 -37.13 -16.68 -40.89
N VAL A 77 -36.04 -16.08 -40.43
CA VAL A 77 -35.52 -16.29 -39.07
C VAL A 77 -35.06 -14.98 -38.44
N LEU A 78 -35.06 -14.97 -37.10
CA LEU A 78 -34.43 -13.93 -36.29
C LEU A 78 -33.10 -14.43 -35.75
N SER A 79 -32.06 -13.61 -35.83
CA SER A 79 -30.73 -13.91 -35.30
C SER A 79 -30.16 -12.67 -34.59
N ARG A 80 -29.20 -12.88 -33.69
CA ARG A 80 -28.36 -11.75 -33.22
C ARG A 80 -27.28 -11.49 -34.26
N VAL A 81 -26.74 -10.27 -34.30
CA VAL A 81 -25.66 -9.91 -35.22
C VAL A 81 -24.48 -10.88 -35.06
N GLY A 82 -24.08 -11.53 -36.16
CA GLY A 82 -22.96 -12.50 -36.17
C GLY A 82 -23.19 -13.79 -35.38
N SER A 83 -24.44 -14.09 -35.01
CA SER A 83 -24.82 -15.29 -34.27
C SER A 83 -25.74 -16.19 -35.10
N PRO A 84 -25.81 -17.50 -34.79
CA PRO A 84 -26.77 -18.38 -35.43
C PRO A 84 -28.22 -17.92 -35.15
N PRO A 85 -29.19 -18.35 -35.98
CA PRO A 85 -30.61 -18.06 -35.78
C PRO A 85 -31.11 -18.51 -34.41
N LEU A 86 -32.02 -17.72 -33.84
CA LEU A 86 -32.77 -18.07 -32.64
C LEU A 86 -33.60 -19.33 -32.91
N SER A 87 -33.78 -20.14 -31.87
CA SER A 87 -34.59 -21.36 -31.96
C SER A 87 -36.06 -20.98 -32.15
N PRO A 88 -36.75 -21.51 -33.18
CA PRO A 88 -38.15 -21.18 -33.45
C PRO A 88 -39.10 -21.61 -32.32
N ALA A 89 -38.75 -22.69 -31.61
CA ALA A 89 -39.57 -23.26 -30.53
C ALA A 89 -39.42 -22.52 -29.19
N SER A 90 -38.40 -21.69 -29.04
CA SER A 90 -38.10 -20.97 -27.79
C SER A 90 -38.67 -19.56 -27.80
N THR A 91 -38.87 -19.01 -26.60
CA THR A 91 -39.33 -17.64 -26.42
C THR A 91 -38.16 -16.64 -26.46
N LEU A 92 -38.45 -15.35 -26.66
CA LEU A 92 -37.42 -14.29 -26.57
C LEU A 92 -36.80 -14.24 -25.17
N GLN A 93 -37.58 -14.50 -24.13
CA GLN A 93 -37.13 -14.56 -22.75
C GLN A 93 -36.16 -15.72 -22.50
N GLU A 94 -36.43 -16.92 -23.05
CA GLU A 94 -35.53 -18.08 -22.94
C GLU A 94 -34.19 -17.85 -23.63
N HIS A 95 -34.19 -17.09 -24.73
CA HIS A 95 -32.98 -16.64 -25.39
C HIS A 95 -32.29 -15.47 -24.69
N GLY A 96 -32.83 -14.97 -23.57
CA GLY A 96 -32.27 -13.85 -22.82
C GLY A 96 -32.18 -12.58 -23.65
N VAL A 97 -33.14 -12.36 -24.57
CA VAL A 97 -33.22 -11.15 -25.38
C VAL A 97 -33.74 -10.02 -24.49
N LEU A 98 -33.03 -8.90 -24.46
CA LEU A 98 -33.33 -7.76 -23.60
C LEU A 98 -33.99 -6.61 -24.37
N ASP A 99 -34.67 -5.72 -23.64
CA ASP A 99 -35.19 -4.46 -24.19
C ASP A 99 -34.07 -3.63 -24.82
N GLY A 100 -34.32 -3.15 -26.04
CA GLY A 100 -33.39 -2.36 -26.85
C GLY A 100 -32.41 -3.18 -27.67
N GLU A 101 -32.51 -4.51 -27.66
CA GLU A 101 -31.61 -5.37 -28.44
C GLU A 101 -31.96 -5.36 -29.95
N LEU A 102 -30.92 -5.41 -30.78
CA LEU A 102 -31.01 -5.46 -32.23
C LEU A 102 -31.03 -6.92 -32.71
N LEU A 103 -32.08 -7.31 -33.42
CA LEU A 103 -32.18 -8.61 -34.08
C LEU A 103 -32.15 -8.44 -35.60
N VAL A 104 -31.43 -9.33 -36.27
CA VAL A 104 -31.39 -9.41 -37.74
C VAL A 104 -32.49 -10.36 -38.21
N PHE A 105 -33.36 -9.87 -39.07
CA PHE A 105 -34.42 -10.62 -39.72
C PHE A 105 -34.06 -10.86 -41.17
N ASP A 106 -33.74 -12.10 -41.49
CA ASP A 106 -33.24 -12.51 -42.81
C ASP A 106 -33.71 -13.92 -43.16
N SER A 107 -33.50 -14.31 -44.41
CA SER A 107 -33.72 -15.67 -44.89
C SER A 107 -32.76 -16.65 -44.21
N VAL A 108 -33.23 -17.89 -43.98
CA VAL A 108 -32.38 -18.98 -43.43
C VAL A 108 -31.13 -19.21 -44.27
N GLU A 109 -31.23 -19.05 -45.59
CA GLU A 109 -30.14 -19.27 -46.55
C GLU A 109 -29.04 -18.19 -46.46
N ALA A 110 -29.38 -16.98 -46.01
CA ALA A 110 -28.46 -15.86 -45.84
C ALA A 110 -27.85 -15.79 -44.43
N SER A 111 -28.17 -16.73 -43.53
CA SER A 111 -27.66 -16.68 -42.16
C SER A 111 -26.13 -16.84 -42.14
N PRO A 112 -25.38 -15.86 -41.59
CA PRO A 112 -23.93 -15.90 -41.62
C PRO A 112 -23.42 -17.06 -40.76
N PRO A 113 -22.36 -17.78 -41.21
CA PRO A 113 -21.71 -18.77 -40.37
C PRO A 113 -21.15 -18.12 -39.09
N PRO A 114 -21.01 -18.88 -37.99
CA PRO A 114 -20.43 -18.34 -36.77
C PRO A 114 -19.01 -17.81 -37.05
N PRO A 115 -18.61 -16.68 -36.43
CA PRO A 115 -17.30 -16.09 -36.67
C PRO A 115 -16.19 -17.09 -36.27
N LEU A 116 -15.32 -17.40 -37.22
CA LEU A 116 -14.12 -18.21 -36.99
C LEU A 116 -12.97 -17.28 -36.59
N PHE A 117 -12.52 -17.38 -35.35
CA PHE A 117 -11.33 -16.67 -34.87
C PHE A 117 -10.10 -17.59 -35.02
N ASP A 118 -9.37 -17.48 -36.14
CA ASP A 118 -8.22 -18.33 -36.51
C ASP A 118 -6.86 -17.78 -36.02
N ASP A 119 -6.85 -17.03 -34.91
CA ASP A 119 -5.63 -16.37 -34.44
C ASP A 119 -5.11 -16.95 -33.12
N VAL A 120 -4.73 -18.23 -33.18
CA VAL A 120 -4.08 -18.94 -32.07
C VAL A 120 -2.74 -18.28 -31.71
N MET A 121 -2.05 -17.70 -32.70
CA MET A 121 -0.78 -16.98 -32.50
C MET A 121 -0.98 -15.63 -31.80
N TYR A 122 -2.02 -14.87 -32.14
CA TYR A 122 -2.41 -13.67 -31.40
C TYR A 122 -2.78 -14.01 -29.95
N ASN A 123 -3.51 -15.10 -29.71
CA ASN A 123 -3.86 -15.53 -28.36
C ASN A 123 -2.64 -15.93 -27.53
N VAL A 124 -1.63 -16.59 -28.11
CA VAL A 124 -0.36 -16.89 -27.43
C VAL A 124 0.46 -15.62 -27.18
N ALA A 125 0.53 -14.71 -28.16
CA ALA A 125 1.24 -13.44 -28.00
C ALA A 125 0.59 -12.54 -26.94
N VAL A 126 -0.74 -12.48 -26.90
CA VAL A 126 -1.49 -11.72 -25.88
C VAL A 126 -1.46 -12.43 -24.52
N ALA A 127 -1.49 -13.76 -24.47
CA ALA A 127 -1.34 -14.51 -23.21
C ALA A 127 0.02 -14.28 -22.55
N ASP A 128 1.07 -14.03 -23.33
CA ASP A 128 2.43 -13.75 -22.83
C ASP A 128 2.62 -12.28 -22.37
N THR A 129 1.81 -11.34 -22.86
CA THR A 129 1.86 -9.93 -22.40
C THR A 129 1.52 -9.74 -20.91
N GLY A 130 0.87 -10.73 -20.29
CA GLY A 130 0.58 -10.72 -18.85
C GLY A 130 1.77 -11.06 -17.95
N HIS A 131 2.83 -11.69 -18.48
CA HIS A 131 3.91 -12.26 -17.68
C HIS A 131 5.31 -11.70 -18.01
N ALA A 132 5.52 -11.16 -19.21
CA ALA A 132 6.80 -10.55 -19.58
C ALA A 132 6.84 -9.06 -19.20
N HIS A 133 7.66 -8.69 -18.20
CA HIS A 133 8.04 -7.29 -17.97
C HIS A 133 9.24 -6.94 -18.87
N PRO A 134 9.05 -6.24 -20.01
CA PRO A 134 10.15 -5.93 -20.91
C PRO A 134 11.17 -5.03 -20.21
N TRP A 135 12.44 -5.16 -20.56
CA TRP A 135 13.50 -4.27 -20.07
C TRP A 135 13.24 -2.84 -20.56
N THR A 136 12.75 -1.98 -19.66
CA THR A 136 12.47 -0.58 -19.95
C THR A 136 13.55 0.34 -19.37
N PRO A 137 13.71 1.58 -19.88
CA PRO A 137 14.57 2.58 -19.26
C PRO A 137 14.26 2.83 -17.79
N ARG A 138 13.00 2.62 -17.37
CA ARG A 138 12.59 2.71 -15.96
C ARG A 138 13.20 1.59 -15.12
N ILE A 139 13.12 0.34 -15.58
CA ILE A 139 13.74 -0.81 -14.88
C ILE A 139 15.25 -0.64 -14.85
N ALA A 140 15.88 -0.32 -15.99
CA ALA A 140 17.31 -0.05 -16.06
C ALA A 140 17.78 0.98 -15.04
N ARG A 141 17.04 2.10 -14.94
CA ARG A 141 17.30 3.15 -13.95
C ARG A 141 17.13 2.64 -12.51
N LEU A 142 16.05 1.92 -12.20
CA LEU A 142 15.84 1.37 -10.86
C LEU A 142 16.94 0.38 -10.47
N THR A 143 17.33 -0.50 -11.39
CA THR A 143 18.44 -1.45 -11.18
C THR A 143 19.77 -0.72 -10.97
N GLY A 144 20.10 0.25 -11.82
CA GLY A 144 21.30 1.07 -11.66
C GLY A 144 21.32 1.87 -10.36
N SER A 145 20.17 2.41 -9.96
CA SER A 145 19.96 3.09 -8.68
C SER A 145 20.26 2.19 -7.49
N ALA A 146 19.70 0.97 -7.51
CA ALA A 146 19.89 -0.02 -6.45
C ALA A 146 21.37 -0.44 -6.36
N ILE A 147 22.01 -0.69 -7.50
CA ILE A 147 23.43 -1.04 -7.57
C ILE A 147 24.30 0.11 -7.05
N ALA A 148 24.01 1.36 -7.42
CA ALA A 148 24.78 2.52 -6.97
C ALA A 148 24.71 2.70 -5.44
N VAL A 149 23.51 2.57 -4.85
CA VAL A 149 23.35 2.64 -3.39
C VAL A 149 24.05 1.46 -2.72
N ALA A 150 23.93 0.23 -3.26
CA ALA A 150 24.61 -0.95 -2.72
C ALA A 150 26.15 -0.86 -2.82
N ALA A 151 26.66 -0.31 -3.92
CA ALA A 151 28.09 -0.08 -4.09
C ALA A 151 28.61 1.00 -3.13
N ALA A 152 27.83 2.06 -2.90
CA ALA A 152 28.17 3.10 -1.94
C ALA A 152 28.16 2.58 -0.50
N THR A 153 27.19 1.75 -0.10
CA THR A 153 27.17 1.11 1.21
C THR A 153 28.35 0.15 1.38
N ALA A 154 28.65 -0.68 0.38
CA ALA A 154 29.80 -1.59 0.40
C ALA A 154 31.12 -0.82 0.47
N GLY A 155 31.27 0.24 -0.33
CA GLY A 155 32.46 1.11 -0.32
C GLY A 155 32.66 1.82 1.02
N ALA A 156 31.58 2.34 1.62
CA ALA A 156 31.61 2.93 2.96
C ALA A 156 32.03 1.90 4.03
N PHE A 157 31.50 0.68 3.95
CA PHE A 157 31.90 -0.40 4.86
C PHE A 157 33.37 -0.80 4.70
N VAL A 158 33.86 -0.91 3.46
CA VAL A 158 35.28 -1.18 3.18
C VAL A 158 36.15 -0.06 3.73
N LEU A 159 35.74 1.20 3.56
CA LEU A 159 36.48 2.35 4.06
C LEU A 159 36.56 2.36 5.59
N LEU A 160 35.51 1.94 6.30
CA LEU A 160 35.53 1.77 7.76
C LEU A 160 36.50 0.68 8.25
N ARG A 161 37.04 -0.15 7.36
CA ARG A 161 38.07 -1.16 7.70
C ARG A 161 39.50 -0.66 7.52
N THR A 162 39.70 0.61 7.17
CA THR A 162 41.05 1.17 7.05
C THR A 162 41.72 1.26 8.41
N GLU A 163 42.91 0.68 8.53
CA GLU A 163 43.73 0.75 9.74
C GLU A 163 44.79 1.88 9.62
N GLY A 164 45.07 2.54 10.74
CA GLY A 164 46.10 3.57 10.85
C GLY A 164 45.57 5.01 10.72
N ALA A 165 46.07 5.89 11.59
CA ALA A 165 45.56 7.26 11.74
C ALA A 165 45.67 8.10 10.46
N THR A 166 46.77 7.99 9.72
CA THR A 166 46.96 8.75 8.48
C THR A 166 46.03 8.28 7.36
N ALA A 167 45.86 6.96 7.21
CA ALA A 167 44.95 6.38 6.24
C ALA A 167 43.49 6.71 6.57
N SER A 168 43.12 6.68 7.85
CA SER A 168 41.78 7.06 8.33
C SER A 168 41.45 8.52 7.98
N VAL A 169 42.35 9.47 8.25
CA VAL A 169 42.14 10.89 7.91
C VAL A 169 42.03 11.10 6.40
N ILE A 170 42.89 10.45 5.60
CA ILE A 170 42.80 10.53 4.13
C ILE A 170 41.47 9.95 3.64
N GLY A 171 41.05 8.81 4.19
CA GLY A 171 39.77 8.17 3.91
C GLY A 171 38.59 9.07 4.28
N ALA A 172 38.60 9.69 5.45
CA ALA A 172 37.58 10.62 5.91
C ALA A 172 37.43 11.82 4.98
N VAL A 173 38.55 12.45 4.60
CA VAL A 173 38.56 13.60 3.67
C VAL A 173 38.07 13.20 2.28
N ALA A 174 38.51 12.05 1.76
CA ALA A 174 38.06 11.55 0.46
C ALA A 174 36.56 11.23 0.47
N ALA A 175 36.06 10.56 1.51
CA ALA A 175 34.64 10.27 1.67
C ALA A 175 33.80 11.55 1.80
N PHE A 176 34.26 12.52 2.59
CA PHE A 176 33.59 13.82 2.71
C PHE A 176 33.53 14.56 1.36
N ALA A 177 34.63 14.59 0.61
CA ALA A 177 34.66 15.18 -0.73
C ALA A 177 33.66 14.50 -1.68
N MET A 178 33.56 13.16 -1.63
CA MET A 178 32.58 12.39 -2.39
C MET A 178 31.14 12.70 -2.00
N VAL A 179 30.85 12.86 -0.71
CA VAL A 179 29.52 13.28 -0.22
C VAL A 179 29.15 14.64 -0.78
N VAL A 180 30.06 15.62 -0.70
CA VAL A 180 29.84 16.96 -1.26
C VAL A 180 29.59 16.88 -2.76
N ALA A 181 30.39 16.11 -3.50
CA ALA A 181 30.21 15.92 -4.94
C ALA A 181 28.85 15.32 -5.28
N PHE A 182 28.41 14.29 -4.55
CA PHE A 182 27.10 13.65 -4.76
C PHE A 182 25.93 14.58 -4.42
N LEU A 183 26.04 15.37 -3.35
CA LEU A 183 25.02 16.35 -2.98
C LEU A 183 24.91 17.46 -4.02
N VAL A 184 26.04 17.98 -4.53
CA VAL A 184 26.06 18.99 -5.60
C VAL A 184 25.49 18.41 -6.89
N ALA A 185 25.95 17.24 -7.31
CA ALA A 185 25.45 16.57 -8.51
C ALA A 185 23.95 16.24 -8.39
N GLY A 186 23.50 15.78 -7.23
CA GLY A 186 22.08 15.51 -6.96
C GLY A 186 21.23 16.78 -6.97
N ALA A 187 21.73 17.88 -6.41
CA ALA A 187 21.05 19.17 -6.47
C ALA A 187 20.94 19.70 -7.90
N VAL A 188 22.01 19.59 -8.70
CA VAL A 188 22.00 19.96 -10.12
C VAL A 188 21.04 19.08 -10.90
N ALA A 189 21.09 17.75 -10.73
CA ALA A 189 20.16 16.81 -11.37
C ALA A 189 18.70 17.15 -11.05
N GLY A 190 18.37 17.41 -9.79
CA GLY A 190 17.00 17.70 -9.36
C GLY A 190 16.51 19.11 -9.71
N ARG A 191 17.37 20.13 -9.69
CA ARG A 191 16.96 21.54 -9.88
C ARG A 191 17.15 22.06 -11.29
N VAL A 192 18.17 21.58 -12.00
CA VAL A 192 18.52 22.05 -13.35
C VAL A 192 17.92 21.12 -14.40
N TYR A 193 18.01 19.81 -14.19
CA TYR A 193 17.55 18.80 -15.14
C TYR A 193 16.18 18.19 -14.82
N ASP A 194 15.56 18.59 -13.68
CA ASP A 194 14.29 18.05 -13.17
C ASP A 194 14.29 16.51 -13.03
N ASP A 195 15.48 15.90 -12.86
CA ASP A 195 15.65 14.47 -12.67
C ASP A 195 15.61 14.12 -11.17
N ALA A 196 14.39 13.97 -10.67
CA ALA A 196 14.12 13.56 -9.29
C ALA A 196 14.70 12.18 -8.95
N GLY A 197 14.82 11.29 -9.95
CA GLY A 197 15.36 9.95 -9.77
C GLY A 197 16.85 10.00 -9.50
N ALA A 198 17.63 10.65 -10.38
CA ALA A 198 19.07 10.83 -10.20
C ALA A 198 19.38 11.56 -8.89
N ALA A 199 18.65 12.63 -8.57
CA ALA A 199 18.81 13.37 -7.33
C ALA A 199 18.59 12.50 -6.07
N LEU A 200 17.55 11.66 -6.06
CA LEU A 200 17.30 10.71 -4.99
C LEU A 200 18.44 9.69 -4.86
N THR A 201 18.91 9.14 -5.98
CA THR A 201 19.96 8.11 -5.96
C THR A 201 21.28 8.61 -5.43
N LEU A 202 21.73 9.79 -5.89
CA LEU A 202 22.97 10.41 -5.46
C LEU A 202 22.89 10.79 -3.98
N GLY A 203 21.77 11.39 -3.56
CA GLY A 203 21.56 11.72 -2.14
C GLY A 203 21.49 10.48 -1.25
N ALA A 204 20.83 9.39 -1.69
CA ALA A 204 20.76 8.14 -0.93
C ALA A 204 22.12 7.43 -0.85
N ALA A 205 22.89 7.42 -1.95
CA ALA A 205 24.24 6.87 -1.99
C ALA A 205 25.22 7.67 -1.12
N ALA A 206 25.00 8.98 -0.94
CA ALA A 206 25.82 9.82 -0.08
C ALA A 206 25.65 9.49 1.42
N LEU A 207 24.50 8.95 1.87
CA LEU A 207 24.23 8.67 3.28
C LEU A 207 25.25 7.70 3.93
N PRO A 208 25.49 6.48 3.41
CA PRO A 208 26.48 5.57 4.00
C PRO A 208 27.91 6.13 3.93
N ILE A 209 28.25 6.88 2.87
CA ILE A 209 29.57 7.51 2.73
C ILE A 209 29.73 8.64 3.77
N ALA A 210 28.67 9.40 4.05
CA ALA A 210 28.66 10.42 5.09
C ALA A 210 28.84 9.81 6.49
N PHE A 211 28.23 8.66 6.75
CA PHE A 211 28.48 7.92 7.99
C PHE A 211 29.97 7.54 8.12
N ALA A 212 30.55 6.93 7.08
CA ALA A 212 31.95 6.54 7.09
C ALA A 212 32.90 7.74 7.23
N ALA A 213 32.62 8.85 6.55
CA ALA A 213 33.38 10.09 6.69
C ALA A 213 33.36 10.59 8.14
N GLY A 214 32.18 10.66 8.76
CA GLY A 214 32.04 11.10 10.15
C GLY A 214 32.74 10.18 11.14
N ALA A 215 32.57 8.87 11.01
CA ALA A 215 33.23 7.89 11.88
C ALA A 215 34.76 7.99 11.81
N LEU A 216 35.33 8.07 10.61
CA LEU A 216 36.79 8.13 10.42
C LEU A 216 37.44 9.47 10.83
N PHE A 217 36.66 10.54 10.98
CA PHE A 217 37.18 11.80 11.52
C PHE A 217 37.46 11.74 13.02
N VAL A 218 36.87 10.78 13.73
CA VAL A 218 37.11 10.59 15.16
C VAL A 218 38.45 9.86 15.35
N PRO A 219 39.40 10.43 16.10
CA PRO A 219 40.63 9.72 16.45
C PRO A 219 40.36 8.66 17.52
N GLY A 220 40.83 7.43 17.30
CA GLY A 220 40.72 6.31 18.23
C GLY A 220 39.99 5.12 17.62
N ASP A 221 39.74 4.10 18.45
CA ASP A 221 39.07 2.86 18.05
C ASP A 221 37.75 2.64 18.85
N ASP A 222 37.19 3.72 19.40
CA ASP A 222 36.01 3.68 20.25
C ASP A 222 34.72 3.82 19.44
N LEU A 223 33.88 2.77 19.45
CA LEU A 223 32.64 2.73 18.68
C LEU A 223 31.62 3.85 19.01
N PRO A 224 31.37 4.24 20.28
CA PRO A 224 30.37 5.26 20.59
C PRO A 224 30.61 6.65 19.95
N PRO A 225 31.81 7.27 20.05
CA PRO A 225 32.06 8.56 19.39
C PRO A 225 32.07 8.47 17.86
N ASP A 226 32.56 7.37 17.28
CA ASP A 226 32.54 7.12 15.83
C ASP A 226 31.10 7.08 15.30
N THR A 227 30.24 6.31 15.98
CA THR A 227 28.82 6.20 15.62
C THR A 227 28.08 7.51 15.81
N LEU A 228 28.42 8.28 16.85
CA LEU A 228 27.86 9.62 17.07
C LEU A 228 28.14 10.54 15.89
N LEU A 229 29.42 10.76 15.54
CA LEU A 229 29.79 11.69 14.47
C LEU A 229 29.33 11.18 13.09
N GLY A 230 29.41 9.87 12.85
CA GLY A 230 28.86 9.23 11.65
C GLY A 230 27.36 9.50 11.49
N LEU A 231 26.55 9.31 12.54
CA LEU A 231 25.11 9.59 12.49
C LEU A 231 24.81 11.07 12.32
N VAL A 232 25.57 11.98 12.97
CA VAL A 232 25.42 13.43 12.76
C VAL A 232 25.66 13.80 11.29
N MET A 233 26.70 13.24 10.67
CA MET A 233 27.00 13.46 9.26
C MET A 233 25.91 12.92 8.33
N VAL A 234 25.33 11.75 8.63
CA VAL A 234 24.15 11.22 7.90
C VAL A 234 22.98 12.19 7.98
N GLY A 235 22.69 12.73 9.17
CA GLY A 235 21.60 13.68 9.37
C GLY A 235 21.80 14.98 8.60
N ALA A 236 23.00 15.56 8.71
CA ALA A 236 23.38 16.75 7.96
C ALA A 236 23.23 16.52 6.45
N CYS A 237 23.77 15.40 5.94
CA CYS A 237 23.65 14.99 4.54
C CYS A 237 22.18 14.85 4.11
N ALA A 238 21.35 14.19 4.91
CA ALA A 238 19.94 13.99 4.62
C ALA A 238 19.16 15.32 4.57
N VAL A 239 19.41 16.23 5.51
CA VAL A 239 18.76 17.55 5.53
C VAL A 239 19.21 18.38 4.32
N VAL A 240 20.51 18.39 4.00
CA VAL A 240 21.04 19.11 2.83
C VAL A 240 20.46 18.53 1.54
N ALA A 241 20.45 17.21 1.36
CA ALA A 241 19.87 16.56 0.18
C ALA A 241 18.39 16.92 0.01
N LEU A 242 17.60 16.85 1.09
CA LEU A 242 16.18 17.22 1.08
C LEU A 242 15.97 18.68 0.71
N ARG A 243 16.76 19.60 1.26
CA ARG A 243 16.64 21.05 1.01
C ARG A 243 17.15 21.45 -0.38
N ALA A 244 18.24 20.85 -0.83
CA ALA A 244 18.89 21.18 -2.09
C ALA A 244 18.15 20.61 -3.30
N ALA A 245 17.68 19.35 -3.23
CA ALA A 245 16.99 18.71 -4.34
C ALA A 245 15.45 18.87 -4.27
N GLY A 246 14.85 18.90 -3.08
CA GLY A 246 13.38 19.00 -2.92
C GLY A 246 12.61 17.71 -3.23
N VAL A 247 13.31 16.57 -3.31
CA VAL A 247 12.75 15.24 -3.61
C VAL A 247 13.15 14.23 -2.53
N GLY A 248 12.63 13.00 -2.60
CA GLY A 248 13.08 11.94 -1.69
C GLY A 248 12.63 12.06 -0.24
N HIS A 249 11.54 12.80 0.01
CA HIS A 249 11.02 13.12 1.35
C HIS A 249 11.04 11.94 2.33
N ALA A 250 10.50 10.77 1.94
CA ALA A 250 10.49 9.59 2.82
C ALA A 250 11.90 9.09 3.18
N VAL A 251 12.81 8.97 2.21
CA VAL A 251 14.17 8.45 2.45
C VAL A 251 14.98 9.39 3.34
N PHE A 252 14.95 10.69 3.04
CA PHE A 252 15.74 11.65 3.81
C PHE A 252 15.15 11.92 5.20
N THR A 253 13.84 11.78 5.40
CA THR A 253 13.28 11.87 6.76
C THR A 253 13.46 10.60 7.58
N THR A 254 13.51 9.43 6.95
CA THR A 254 14.05 8.21 7.58
C THR A 254 15.46 8.48 8.08
N ALA A 255 16.37 8.91 7.20
CA ALA A 255 17.77 9.14 7.55
C ALA A 255 17.95 10.22 8.62
N ALA A 256 17.21 11.33 8.52
CA ALA A 256 17.27 12.41 9.51
C ALA A 256 16.72 11.99 10.88
N SER A 257 15.64 11.19 10.92
CA SER A 257 15.09 10.70 12.20
C SER A 257 15.96 9.63 12.85
N VAL A 258 16.53 8.72 12.06
CA VAL A 258 17.54 7.75 12.50
C VAL A 258 18.76 8.46 13.06
N SER A 259 19.27 9.46 12.33
CA SER A 259 20.38 10.30 12.76
C SER A 259 20.09 10.99 14.10
N LEU A 260 18.96 11.67 14.23
CA LEU A 260 18.63 12.44 15.43
C LEU A 260 18.58 11.57 16.70
N LEU A 261 17.79 10.50 16.67
CA LEU A 261 17.60 9.69 17.87
C LEU A 261 18.77 8.71 18.09
N GLY A 262 19.39 8.21 17.01
CA GLY A 262 20.59 7.39 17.10
C GLY A 262 21.81 8.15 17.60
N SER A 263 22.03 9.39 17.14
CA SER A 263 23.11 10.26 17.67
C SER A 263 22.87 10.61 19.13
N LEU A 264 21.62 10.85 19.55
CA LEU A 264 21.32 11.06 20.97
C LEU A 264 21.65 9.81 21.81
N ALA A 265 21.34 8.61 21.31
CA ALA A 265 21.70 7.36 21.98
C ALA A 265 23.22 7.14 22.05
N ALA A 266 23.94 7.41 20.96
CA ALA A 266 25.40 7.36 20.92
C ALA A 266 26.02 8.40 21.86
N LEU A 267 25.47 9.61 21.93
CA LEU A 267 25.90 10.66 22.84
C LEU A 267 25.72 10.24 24.31
N VAL A 268 24.60 9.60 24.66
CA VAL A 268 24.42 9.03 26.00
C VAL A 268 25.48 7.96 26.28
N ALA A 269 25.79 7.10 25.32
CA ALA A 269 26.84 6.10 25.46
C ALA A 269 28.26 6.71 25.59
N VAL A 270 28.50 7.89 25.02
CA VAL A 270 29.77 8.63 25.16
C VAL A 270 29.86 9.32 26.51
N LEU A 271 28.77 9.94 26.97
CA LEU A 271 28.76 10.75 28.20
C LEU A 271 28.54 9.93 29.47
N THR A 272 28.13 8.66 29.36
CA THR A 272 27.80 7.81 30.50
C THR A 272 28.39 6.41 30.32
N ASP A 273 28.81 5.79 31.42
CA ASP A 273 29.28 4.40 31.44
C ASP A 273 28.13 3.36 31.38
N GLN A 274 27.04 3.71 30.70
CA GLN A 274 25.88 2.83 30.59
C GLN A 274 26.18 1.67 29.66
N SER A 275 25.68 0.49 30.04
CA SER A 275 25.85 -0.69 29.20
C SER A 275 25.13 -0.52 27.85
N THR A 276 25.65 -1.15 26.80
CA THR A 276 25.02 -1.18 25.46
C THR A 276 23.57 -1.66 25.51
N ARG A 277 23.24 -2.56 26.44
CA ARG A 277 21.87 -3.05 26.64
C ARG A 277 20.94 -1.95 27.15
N SER A 278 21.40 -1.14 28.10
CA SER A 278 20.65 0.00 28.65
C SER A 278 20.41 1.07 27.59
N VAL A 279 21.43 1.37 26.78
CA VAL A 279 21.29 2.29 25.63
C VAL A 279 20.28 1.76 24.60
N GLY A 280 20.34 0.46 24.30
CA GLY A 280 19.35 -0.20 23.44
C GLY A 280 17.92 -0.09 23.98
N ALA A 281 17.73 -0.28 25.28
CA ALA A 281 16.41 -0.16 25.91
C ALA A 281 15.86 1.27 25.86
N MET A 282 16.70 2.28 26.10
CA MET A 282 16.32 3.68 25.94
C MET A 282 15.97 4.01 24.49
N LEU A 283 16.71 3.46 23.54
CA LEU A 283 16.44 3.64 22.11
C LEU A 283 15.09 3.05 21.69
N VAL A 284 14.74 1.84 22.18
CA VAL A 284 13.40 1.25 22.00
C VAL A 284 12.32 2.16 22.54
N GLY A 285 12.47 2.63 23.77
CA GLY A 285 11.51 3.53 24.42
C GLY A 285 11.31 4.83 23.63
N GLY A 286 12.41 5.51 23.25
CA GLY A 286 12.35 6.76 22.49
C GLY A 286 11.74 6.59 21.10
N ALA A 287 12.08 5.49 20.41
CA ALA A 287 11.57 5.21 19.06
C ALA A 287 10.08 4.80 19.08
N LEU A 288 9.64 4.02 20.07
CA LEU A 288 8.21 3.74 20.23
C LEU A 288 7.44 5.00 20.66
N PHE A 289 8.03 5.83 21.52
CA PHE A 289 7.40 7.03 22.03
C PHE A 289 7.00 7.98 20.90
N GLY A 290 7.90 8.33 19.98
CA GLY A 290 7.48 9.24 18.92
C GLY A 290 7.03 8.60 17.62
N LEU A 291 6.96 7.27 17.51
CA LEU A 291 5.97 6.66 16.61
C LEU A 291 4.56 7.14 16.96
N VAL A 292 4.26 7.43 18.23
CA VAL A 292 2.98 8.06 18.66
C VAL A 292 2.86 9.49 18.10
N PHE A 293 3.96 10.23 18.01
CA PHE A 293 3.97 11.62 17.53
C PHE A 293 4.23 11.76 16.02
N ALA A 294 4.57 10.68 15.31
CA ALA A 294 4.95 10.71 13.91
C ALA A 294 3.90 11.38 12.99
N PRO A 295 2.58 11.15 13.14
CA PRO A 295 1.57 11.87 12.34
C PRO A 295 1.58 13.38 12.59
N ARG A 296 1.74 13.82 13.84
CA ARG A 296 1.77 15.25 14.20
C ARG A 296 3.02 15.93 13.63
N ILE A 297 4.18 15.27 13.75
CA ILE A 297 5.44 15.76 13.19
C ILE A 297 5.33 15.85 11.67
N ALA A 298 4.77 14.83 11.01
CA ALA A 298 4.58 14.83 9.55
C ALA A 298 3.67 15.97 9.08
N MET A 299 2.56 16.21 9.77
CA MET A 299 1.66 17.35 9.47
C MET A 299 2.36 18.70 9.65
N MET A 300 3.16 18.84 10.71
CA MET A 300 3.95 20.05 10.97
C MET A 300 5.01 20.29 9.88
N LEU A 301 5.75 19.25 9.50
CA LEU A 301 6.77 19.31 8.44
C LEU A 301 6.16 19.64 7.07
N ALA A 302 4.96 19.14 6.80
CA ALA A 302 4.21 19.44 5.58
C ALA A 302 3.50 20.80 5.59
N LYS A 303 3.45 21.49 6.74
CA LYS A 303 2.72 22.74 6.95
C LYS A 303 1.24 22.62 6.54
N LEU A 304 0.63 21.49 6.87
CA LEU A 304 -0.80 21.28 6.62
C LEU A 304 -1.62 22.30 7.44
N PRO A 305 -2.58 23.02 6.82
CA PRO A 305 -3.41 23.96 7.54
C PRO A 305 -4.28 23.20 8.54
N LEU A 306 -4.22 23.59 9.80
CA LEU A 306 -5.15 23.11 10.82
C LEU A 306 -6.44 23.92 10.68
N PRO A 307 -7.62 23.28 10.63
CA PRO A 307 -8.87 24.02 10.64
C PRO A 307 -8.95 24.86 11.92
N PRO A 308 -9.33 26.14 11.85
CA PRO A 308 -9.51 26.95 13.04
C PRO A 308 -10.62 26.32 13.90
N VAL A 309 -10.40 26.23 15.21
CA VAL A 309 -11.46 25.85 16.15
C VAL A 309 -12.24 27.12 16.45
N PRO A 310 -13.55 27.19 16.14
CA PRO A 310 -14.35 28.38 16.42
C PRO A 310 -14.37 28.68 17.93
N ALA A 311 -14.30 29.95 18.29
CA ALA A 311 -14.42 30.35 19.69
C ALA A 311 -15.86 30.12 20.18
N PRO A 312 -16.09 29.79 21.47
CA PRO A 312 -17.44 29.64 21.99
C PRO A 312 -18.25 30.92 21.76
N GLY A 313 -19.31 30.85 20.95
CA GLY A 313 -20.19 31.99 20.62
C GLY A 313 -20.09 32.49 19.17
N THR A 314 -19.14 32.00 18.37
CA THR A 314 -19.14 32.26 16.92
C THR A 314 -20.19 31.39 16.23
N SER A 315 -20.96 31.97 15.30
CA SER A 315 -21.93 31.23 14.50
C SER A 315 -21.20 30.15 13.67
N LEU A 316 -21.77 28.95 13.64
CA LEU A 316 -21.27 27.83 12.81
C LEU A 316 -21.88 27.88 11.40
N ASP A 317 -22.59 28.96 11.07
CA ASP A 317 -23.27 29.11 9.79
C ASP A 317 -22.25 29.51 8.71
N PRO A 318 -22.05 28.71 7.66
CA PRO A 318 -21.07 28.99 6.60
C PRO A 318 -21.37 30.25 5.76
N THR A 319 -22.45 30.97 6.06
CA THR A 319 -22.87 32.18 5.36
C THR A 319 -22.46 33.49 6.05
N GLU A 320 -22.06 33.47 7.32
CA GLU A 320 -21.52 34.65 8.00
C GLU A 320 -19.99 34.70 7.83
N GLU A 321 -19.51 35.63 7.01
CA GLU A 321 -18.08 35.96 6.90
C GLU A 321 -17.61 36.53 8.25
N ASP A 322 -16.79 35.76 8.98
CA ASP A 322 -16.11 36.24 10.17
C ASP A 322 -15.13 37.37 9.77
N PRO A 323 -15.30 38.61 10.26
CA PRO A 323 -14.42 39.73 9.91
C PRO A 323 -12.96 39.52 10.34
N ASP A 324 -12.68 38.58 11.24
CA ASP A 324 -11.33 38.19 11.65
C ASP A 324 -10.74 37.04 10.82
N ASP A 325 -11.51 36.40 9.92
CA ASP A 325 -11.08 35.29 9.05
C ASP A 325 -10.56 35.78 7.69
N ALA A 326 -9.72 36.82 7.71
CA ALA A 326 -9.04 37.39 6.54
C ALA A 326 -7.97 36.46 5.91
N ARG A 327 -7.96 35.16 6.24
CA ARG A 327 -7.02 34.19 5.69
C ARG A 327 -7.66 33.50 4.50
N SER A 328 -7.24 33.89 3.29
CA SER A 328 -7.57 33.16 2.06
C SER A 328 -7.32 31.67 2.27
N LEU A 329 -8.39 30.86 2.32
CA LEU A 329 -8.27 29.42 2.47
C LEU A 329 -7.39 28.90 1.32
N PRO A 330 -6.34 28.12 1.61
CA PRO A 330 -5.44 27.64 0.57
C PRO A 330 -6.22 26.83 -0.46
N SER A 331 -5.92 27.04 -1.75
CA SER A 331 -6.53 26.28 -2.85
C SER A 331 -6.47 24.76 -2.59
N PHE A 332 -7.50 24.02 -3.02
CA PHE A 332 -7.55 22.56 -2.89
C PHE A 332 -6.28 21.87 -3.40
N ALA A 333 -5.73 22.28 -4.54
CA ALA A 333 -4.49 21.73 -5.10
C ALA A 333 -3.27 21.92 -4.18
N THR A 334 -3.20 23.04 -3.45
CA THR A 334 -2.12 23.27 -2.47
C THR A 334 -2.27 22.36 -1.25
N VAL A 335 -3.51 22.15 -0.79
CA VAL A 335 -3.79 21.25 0.33
C VAL A 335 -3.47 19.80 -0.05
N GLU A 336 -3.85 19.36 -1.25
CA GLU A 336 -3.54 18.04 -1.79
C GLU A 336 -2.04 17.77 -1.84
N ARG A 337 -1.26 18.71 -2.41
CA ARG A 337 0.21 18.58 -2.46
C ARG A 337 0.84 18.51 -1.06
N ARG A 338 0.36 19.30 -0.10
CA ARG A 338 0.83 19.24 1.29
C ARG A 338 0.44 17.93 1.97
N ALA A 339 -0.74 17.39 1.68
CA ALA A 339 -1.17 16.09 2.20
C ALA A 339 -0.31 14.95 1.65
N GLU A 340 0.07 15.01 0.37
CA GLU A 340 1.01 14.05 -0.21
C GLU A 340 2.40 14.13 0.45
N HIS A 341 2.93 15.35 0.64
CA HIS A 341 4.18 15.53 1.38
C HIS A 341 4.08 15.01 2.81
N ALA A 342 2.98 15.25 3.52
CA ALA A 342 2.75 14.74 4.87
C ALA A 342 2.78 13.21 4.90
N ARG A 343 2.16 12.54 3.91
CA ARG A 343 2.21 11.09 3.77
C ARG A 343 3.64 10.58 3.60
N ARG A 344 4.44 11.22 2.73
CA ARG A 344 5.85 10.85 2.51
C ARG A 344 6.70 11.08 3.77
N TYR A 345 6.48 12.20 4.48
CA TYR A 345 7.14 12.46 5.77
C TYR A 345 6.79 11.41 6.81
N LEU A 346 5.51 11.04 6.92
CA LEU A 346 5.02 10.01 7.81
C LEU A 346 5.65 8.64 7.48
N THR A 347 5.70 8.25 6.21
CA THR A 347 6.36 7.01 5.76
C THR A 347 7.82 6.98 6.22
N GLY A 348 8.55 8.08 6.04
CA GLY A 348 9.95 8.14 6.47
C GLY A 348 10.14 8.09 8.00
N LEU A 349 9.28 8.79 8.75
CA LEU A 349 9.30 8.71 10.22
C LEU A 349 8.97 7.28 10.69
N VAL A 350 7.92 6.66 10.17
CA VAL A 350 7.56 5.28 10.54
C VAL A 350 8.70 4.32 10.23
N ALA A 351 9.30 4.39 9.04
CA ALA A 351 10.43 3.55 8.66
C ALA A 351 11.66 3.77 9.57
N GLY A 352 12.03 5.02 9.82
CA GLY A 352 13.21 5.35 10.64
C GLY A 352 13.07 4.92 12.09
N TRP A 353 11.91 5.14 12.68
CA TRP A 353 11.67 4.83 14.09
C TRP A 353 11.48 3.32 14.28
N THR A 354 10.89 2.65 13.30
CA THR A 354 10.88 1.17 13.26
C THR A 354 12.30 0.61 13.22
N LEU A 355 13.17 1.15 12.35
CA LEU A 355 14.56 0.72 12.28
C LEU A 355 15.28 0.91 13.63
N LEU A 356 15.10 2.05 14.28
CA LEU A 356 15.68 2.32 15.60
C LEU A 356 15.12 1.40 16.69
N THR A 357 13.81 1.08 16.67
CA THR A 357 13.23 0.09 17.58
C THR A 357 13.85 -1.29 17.36
N VAL A 358 14.05 -1.70 16.10
CA VAL A 358 14.70 -2.97 15.77
C VAL A 358 16.14 -3.00 16.30
N THR A 359 16.93 -1.97 15.97
CA THR A 359 18.31 -1.85 16.45
C THR A 359 18.40 -1.84 17.97
N GLY A 360 17.58 -1.02 18.63
CA GLY A 360 17.54 -0.92 20.09
C GLY A 360 17.13 -2.23 20.75
N ALA A 361 16.15 -2.95 20.20
CA ALA A 361 15.70 -4.24 20.71
C ALA A 361 16.82 -5.29 20.63
N LEU A 362 17.56 -5.34 19.52
CA LEU A 362 18.70 -6.25 19.35
C LEU A 362 19.86 -5.91 20.30
N LEU A 363 20.18 -4.61 20.48
CA LEU A 363 21.19 -4.17 21.44
C LEU A 363 20.79 -4.50 22.89
N ALA A 364 19.52 -4.30 23.25
CA ALA A 364 18.98 -4.59 24.58
C ALA A 364 18.96 -6.10 24.90
N SER A 365 18.74 -6.95 23.90
CA SER A 365 18.55 -8.40 24.04
C SER A 365 19.76 -9.25 23.69
N ALA A 366 20.90 -8.63 23.33
CA ALA A 366 22.09 -9.32 22.88
C ALA A 366 22.49 -10.49 23.83
N PRO A 367 22.44 -11.75 23.35
CA PRO A 367 22.78 -12.92 24.16
C PRO A 367 24.28 -12.96 24.44
N SER A 368 24.68 -13.64 25.53
CA SER A 368 26.09 -13.86 25.88
C SER A 368 26.34 -15.35 26.06
N ALA A 369 27.51 -15.83 25.63
CA ALA A 369 27.93 -17.22 25.85
C ALA A 369 28.07 -17.54 27.35
N SER A 370 28.38 -16.55 28.18
CA SER A 370 28.53 -16.71 29.64
C SER A 370 27.20 -16.77 30.38
N ASP A 371 26.24 -15.93 29.98
CA ASP A 371 25.01 -15.67 30.74
C ASP A 371 23.78 -16.33 30.10
N GLY A 372 23.94 -16.90 28.91
CA GLY A 372 22.86 -17.48 28.12
C GLY A 372 21.87 -16.41 27.63
N ILE A 373 20.57 -16.68 27.81
CA ILE A 373 19.48 -15.80 27.38
C ILE A 373 19.29 -14.67 28.39
N TYR A 374 19.50 -13.43 27.94
CA TYR A 374 19.22 -12.25 28.77
C TYR A 374 17.72 -11.92 28.76
N TRP A 375 16.98 -12.47 29.73
CA TRP A 375 15.52 -12.36 29.83
C TRP A 375 14.96 -10.93 29.87
N PRO A 376 15.54 -9.96 30.60
CA PRO A 376 15.01 -8.59 30.61
C PRO A 376 15.02 -7.96 29.21
N GLY A 377 16.12 -8.12 28.47
CA GLY A 377 16.23 -7.60 27.11
C GLY A 377 15.35 -8.37 26.12
N THR A 378 15.31 -9.69 26.24
CA THR A 378 14.49 -10.57 25.39
C THR A 378 13.01 -10.25 25.54
N SER A 379 12.53 -10.04 26.76
CA SER A 379 11.13 -9.65 27.02
C SER A 379 10.81 -8.27 26.47
N LEU A 380 11.71 -7.28 26.60
CA LEU A 380 11.55 -5.97 25.97
C LEU A 380 11.49 -6.07 24.45
N ALA A 381 12.35 -6.89 23.83
CA ALA A 381 12.36 -7.11 22.39
C ALA A 381 11.06 -7.75 21.88
N VAL A 382 10.53 -8.76 22.59
CA VAL A 382 9.24 -9.39 22.26
C VAL A 382 8.08 -8.40 22.42
N ALA A 383 8.08 -7.60 23.49
CA ALA A 383 7.06 -6.55 23.68
C ALA A 383 7.13 -5.50 22.56
N ALA A 384 8.32 -5.01 22.21
CA ALA A 384 8.52 -4.03 21.14
C ALA A 384 8.11 -4.59 19.77
N ALA A 385 8.48 -5.83 19.45
CA ALA A 385 8.06 -6.50 18.22
C ALA A 385 6.53 -6.61 18.13
N THR A 386 5.89 -6.99 19.24
CA THR A 386 4.43 -7.06 19.35
C THR A 386 3.79 -5.70 19.08
N VAL A 387 4.28 -4.63 19.74
CA VAL A 387 3.80 -3.25 19.52
C VAL A 387 3.94 -2.83 18.06
N LEU A 388 5.09 -3.09 17.41
CA LEU A 388 5.27 -2.75 15.99
C LEU A 388 4.24 -3.48 15.10
N MET A 389 4.07 -4.79 15.28
CA MET A 389 3.13 -5.58 14.48
C MET A 389 1.67 -5.14 14.68
N PHE A 390 1.26 -4.82 15.91
CA PHE A 390 -0.08 -4.29 16.19
C PHE A 390 -0.29 -2.89 15.63
N ARG A 391 0.72 -2.01 15.73
CA ARG A 391 0.69 -0.67 15.14
C ARG A 391 0.55 -0.68 13.62
N GLY A 392 1.04 -1.73 12.95
CA GLY A 392 0.79 -1.96 11.53
C GLY A 392 -0.70 -1.94 11.16
N ARG A 393 -1.59 -2.31 12.09
CA ARG A 393 -3.05 -2.28 11.89
C ARG A 393 -3.67 -0.89 12.01
N THR A 394 -2.97 0.07 12.61
CA THR A 394 -3.46 1.46 12.79
C THR A 394 -3.34 2.26 11.49
N TYR A 395 -2.36 1.93 10.64
CA TYR A 395 -2.12 2.62 9.38
C TYR A 395 -2.90 1.96 8.23
N SER A 396 -3.59 2.78 7.43
CA SER A 396 -4.37 2.29 6.28
C SER A 396 -3.53 2.02 5.02
N SER A 397 -2.36 2.65 4.89
CA SER A 397 -1.48 2.45 3.74
C SER A 397 -0.39 1.43 4.03
N ALA A 398 -0.15 0.56 3.05
CA ALA A 398 0.86 -0.49 3.11
C ALA A 398 2.29 0.08 3.30
N GLU A 399 2.54 1.31 2.82
CA GLU A 399 3.86 1.95 2.96
C GLU A 399 4.27 2.18 4.42
N GLN A 400 3.31 2.37 5.34
CA GLN A 400 3.61 2.47 6.78
C GLN A 400 3.39 1.14 7.51
N ALA A 401 2.38 0.37 7.10
CA ALA A 401 2.06 -0.91 7.75
C ALA A 401 3.15 -1.98 7.54
N VAL A 402 3.68 -2.10 6.31
CA VAL A 402 4.67 -3.13 5.96
C VAL A 402 5.99 -2.94 6.72
N PRO A 403 6.60 -1.74 6.82
CA PRO A 403 7.79 -1.54 7.65
C PRO A 403 7.58 -1.96 9.11
N LEU A 404 6.43 -1.60 9.72
CA LEU A 404 6.14 -1.95 11.11
C LEU A 404 6.04 -3.47 11.32
N ILE A 405 5.26 -4.15 10.47
CA ILE A 405 5.06 -5.61 10.57
C ILE A 405 6.37 -6.35 10.27
N SER A 406 7.10 -5.94 9.23
CA SER A 406 8.39 -6.53 8.89
C SER A 406 9.45 -6.25 9.95
N GLY A 407 9.47 -5.05 10.56
CA GLY A 407 10.38 -4.70 11.64
C GLY A 407 10.15 -5.54 12.89
N GLY A 408 8.90 -5.66 13.34
CA GLY A 408 8.58 -6.56 14.46
C GLY A 408 8.92 -8.02 14.16
N SER A 409 8.65 -8.50 12.94
CA SER A 409 9.05 -9.84 12.50
C SER A 409 10.58 -10.03 12.50
N ALA A 410 11.32 -9.02 12.02
CA ALA A 410 12.78 -9.04 11.95
C ALA A 410 13.41 -9.11 13.35
N VAL A 411 12.86 -8.40 14.35
CA VAL A 411 13.33 -8.51 15.75
C VAL A 411 13.26 -9.95 16.22
N LEU A 412 12.11 -10.63 16.04
CA LEU A 412 11.92 -12.00 16.49
C LEU A 412 12.85 -12.98 15.74
N MET A 413 12.97 -12.85 14.42
CA MET A 413 13.82 -13.72 13.60
C MET A 413 15.30 -13.54 13.90
N LEU A 414 15.79 -12.29 13.92
CA LEU A 414 17.20 -11.99 14.18
C LEU A 414 17.60 -12.36 15.60
N LEU A 415 16.72 -12.14 16.59
CA LEU A 415 16.99 -12.55 17.97
C LEU A 415 17.03 -14.08 18.09
N ALA A 416 16.12 -14.81 17.44
CA ALA A 416 16.14 -16.27 17.45
C ALA A 416 17.43 -16.82 16.80
N VAL A 417 17.85 -16.27 15.66
CA VAL A 417 19.10 -16.66 14.99
C VAL A 417 20.31 -16.33 15.87
N ALA A 418 20.41 -15.11 16.40
CA ALA A 418 21.52 -14.69 17.26
C ALA A 418 21.61 -15.57 18.53
N THR A 419 20.47 -15.89 19.14
CA THR A 419 20.42 -16.75 20.32
C THR A 419 20.80 -18.18 19.99
N ALA A 420 20.38 -18.73 18.84
CA ALA A 420 20.76 -20.08 18.44
C ALA A 420 22.28 -20.21 18.16
N VAL A 421 22.89 -19.15 17.62
CA VAL A 421 24.34 -19.10 17.38
C VAL A 421 25.13 -19.01 18.69
N VAL A 422 24.70 -18.16 19.62
CA VAL A 422 25.43 -17.90 20.87
C VAL A 422 25.13 -18.92 21.97
N VAL A 423 23.93 -19.49 21.98
CA VAL A 423 23.42 -20.42 23.00
C VAL A 423 22.91 -21.70 22.32
N PRO A 424 23.80 -22.64 21.92
CA PRO A 424 23.39 -23.82 21.14
C PRO A 424 22.38 -24.72 21.85
N SER A 425 22.37 -24.73 23.19
CA SER A 425 21.39 -25.48 24.00
C SER A 425 19.95 -24.97 23.82
N ALA A 426 19.77 -23.74 23.35
CA ALA A 426 18.45 -23.18 23.05
C ALA A 426 17.92 -23.57 21.65
N ALA A 427 18.69 -24.31 20.84
CA ALA A 427 18.32 -24.58 19.45
C ALA A 427 16.97 -25.32 19.29
N LEU A 428 16.74 -26.38 20.07
CA LEU A 428 15.48 -27.14 20.04
C LEU A 428 14.25 -26.30 20.46
N PRO A 429 14.24 -25.60 21.61
CA PRO A 429 13.12 -24.75 21.97
C PRO A 429 12.96 -23.55 21.01
N LEU A 430 14.05 -22.99 20.46
CA LEU A 430 13.98 -21.95 19.44
C LEU A 430 13.37 -22.47 18.13
N PHE A 431 13.70 -23.70 17.72
CA PHE A 431 13.07 -24.33 16.56
C PHE A 431 11.57 -24.51 16.77
N ALA A 432 11.14 -25.03 17.94
CA ALA A 432 9.72 -25.19 18.24
C ALA A 432 8.96 -23.85 18.27
N THR A 433 9.54 -22.82 18.89
CA THR A 433 8.93 -21.48 18.96
C THR A 433 8.87 -20.81 17.60
N THR A 434 9.94 -20.88 16.80
CA THR A 434 9.94 -20.33 15.43
C THR A 434 8.98 -21.08 14.50
N ALA A 435 8.86 -22.40 14.61
CA ALA A 435 7.86 -23.18 13.86
C ALA A 435 6.43 -22.73 14.19
N LEU A 436 6.12 -22.47 15.48
CA LEU A 436 4.83 -21.92 15.88
C LEU A 436 4.60 -20.51 15.32
N LEU A 437 5.63 -19.66 15.31
CA LEU A 437 5.56 -18.34 14.69
C LEU A 437 5.30 -18.43 13.18
N VAL A 438 5.90 -19.39 12.46
CA VAL A 438 5.60 -19.63 11.03
C VAL A 438 4.13 -19.98 10.84
N VAL A 439 3.61 -20.94 11.62
CA VAL A 439 2.19 -21.32 11.55
C VAL A 439 1.29 -20.14 11.85
N ALA A 440 1.59 -19.37 12.90
CA ALA A 440 0.84 -18.17 13.25
C ALA A 440 0.88 -17.12 12.14
N ALA A 441 2.04 -16.85 11.54
CA ALA A 441 2.19 -15.90 10.45
C ALA A 441 1.39 -16.33 9.21
N LEU A 442 1.41 -17.62 8.85
CA LEU A 442 0.62 -18.14 7.73
C LEU A 442 -0.88 -18.04 7.99
N VAL A 443 -1.34 -18.38 9.20
CA VAL A 443 -2.75 -18.25 9.58
C VAL A 443 -3.19 -16.78 9.57
N LEU A 444 -2.40 -15.88 10.17
CA LEU A 444 -2.67 -14.45 10.21
C LEU A 444 -2.59 -13.78 8.83
N GLY A 445 -1.72 -14.27 7.93
CA GLY A 445 -1.54 -13.72 6.59
C GLY A 445 -2.54 -14.23 5.56
N VAL A 446 -2.96 -15.49 5.66
CA VAL A 446 -3.79 -16.15 4.63
C VAL A 446 -5.24 -16.30 5.07
N VAL A 447 -5.48 -16.74 6.31
CA VAL A 447 -6.82 -17.09 6.79
C VAL A 447 -7.54 -15.88 7.37
N VAL A 448 -6.86 -15.09 8.20
CA VAL A 448 -7.44 -13.95 8.91
C VAL A 448 -8.06 -12.88 7.99
N PRO A 449 -7.45 -12.47 6.86
CA PRO A 449 -8.04 -11.47 5.97
C PRO A 449 -9.38 -11.91 5.35
N GLN A 450 -9.62 -13.22 5.26
CA GLN A 450 -10.84 -13.79 4.67
C GLN A 450 -11.97 -13.96 5.70
N ARG A 451 -11.75 -13.59 6.97
CA ARG A 451 -12.69 -13.82 8.08
C ARG A 451 -13.23 -12.51 8.66
N THR A 452 -14.50 -12.53 9.03
CA THR A 452 -15.12 -11.48 9.84
C THR A 452 -14.94 -11.78 11.33
N PHE A 453 -14.29 -10.89 12.06
CA PHE A 453 -14.09 -11.03 13.51
C PHE A 453 -15.23 -10.43 14.32
N SER A 454 -15.61 -11.10 15.40
CA SER A 454 -16.59 -10.58 16.35
C SER A 454 -16.04 -9.37 17.13
N PRO A 455 -16.89 -8.49 17.68
CA PRO A 455 -16.45 -7.37 18.51
C PRO A 455 -15.58 -7.79 19.70
N VAL A 456 -15.88 -8.94 20.31
CA VAL A 456 -15.11 -9.49 21.44
C VAL A 456 -13.69 -9.88 21.02
N GLN A 457 -13.52 -10.49 19.85
CA GLN A 457 -12.20 -10.87 19.33
C GLN A 457 -11.36 -9.64 18.99
N ARG A 458 -11.96 -8.61 18.38
CA ARG A 458 -11.27 -7.33 18.13
C ARG A 458 -10.86 -6.67 19.44
N ARG A 459 -11.75 -6.66 20.44
CA ARG A 459 -11.46 -6.10 21.76
C ARG A 459 -10.36 -6.86 22.49
N ALA A 460 -10.33 -8.19 22.40
CA ALA A 460 -9.25 -9.00 22.96
C ALA A 460 -7.89 -8.62 22.34
N ALA A 461 -7.85 -8.44 21.01
CA ALA A 461 -6.64 -8.00 20.31
C ALA A 461 -6.19 -6.59 20.74
N GLU A 462 -7.12 -5.65 20.95
CA GLU A 462 -6.82 -4.32 21.50
C GLU A 462 -6.25 -4.39 22.92
N ILE A 463 -6.79 -5.26 23.77
CA ILE A 463 -6.29 -5.44 25.15
C ILE A 463 -4.85 -5.97 25.14
N VAL A 464 -4.54 -6.91 24.23
CA VAL A 464 -3.16 -7.42 24.05
C VAL A 464 -2.23 -6.30 23.59
N ASP A 465 -2.65 -5.45 22.65
CA ASP A 465 -1.88 -4.28 22.20
C ASP A 465 -1.61 -3.32 23.38
N TYR A 466 -2.63 -2.96 24.15
CA TYR A 466 -2.46 -2.10 25.33
C TYR A 466 -1.56 -2.72 26.39
N ALA A 467 -1.65 -4.02 26.64
CA ALA A 467 -0.78 -4.73 27.56
C ALA A 467 0.69 -4.69 27.08
N ALA A 468 0.94 -4.92 25.79
CA ALA A 468 2.27 -4.85 25.19
C ALA A 468 2.85 -3.43 25.31
N ILE A 469 2.09 -2.40 24.96
CA ILE A 469 2.50 -0.99 25.09
C ILE A 469 2.83 -0.66 26.55
N SER A 470 1.96 -1.06 27.49
CA SER A 470 2.14 -0.78 28.92
C SER A 470 3.36 -1.49 29.51
N ALA A 471 3.72 -2.67 28.98
CA ALA A 471 4.89 -3.43 29.43
C ALA A 471 6.22 -2.83 28.99
N VAL A 472 6.28 -2.02 27.92
CA VAL A 472 7.53 -1.44 27.39
C VAL A 472 8.28 -0.66 28.46
N VAL A 473 7.59 0.22 29.20
CA VAL A 473 8.25 1.10 30.19
C VAL A 473 8.85 0.32 31.36
N PRO A 474 8.10 -0.57 32.06
CA PRO A 474 8.69 -1.41 33.09
C PRO A 474 9.85 -2.28 32.60
N LEU A 475 9.73 -2.86 31.39
CA LEU A 475 10.79 -3.70 30.82
C LEU A 475 12.05 -2.89 30.48
N ALA A 476 11.89 -1.67 29.95
CA ALA A 476 13.02 -0.77 29.70
C ALA A 476 13.73 -0.37 31.01
N CYS A 477 12.96 -0.09 32.07
CA CYS A 477 13.50 0.15 33.41
C CYS A 477 14.24 -1.08 33.98
N TRP A 478 13.74 -2.29 33.70
CA TRP A 478 14.37 -3.53 34.13
C TRP A 478 15.72 -3.77 33.42
N VAL A 479 15.76 -3.60 32.10
CA VAL A 479 17.01 -3.69 31.32
C VAL A 479 18.03 -2.65 31.77
N SER A 480 17.56 -1.44 32.09
CA SER A 480 18.44 -0.34 32.54
C SER A 480 18.94 -0.51 33.98
N GLY A 481 18.54 -1.57 34.70
CA GLY A 481 18.96 -1.82 36.08
C GLY A 481 18.29 -0.90 37.11
N LEU A 482 17.29 -0.09 36.72
CA LEU A 482 16.68 0.92 37.59
C LEU A 482 16.04 0.29 38.84
N PHE A 483 15.37 -0.86 38.71
CA PHE A 483 14.78 -1.56 39.85
C PHE A 483 15.83 -2.07 40.84
N VAL A 484 17.01 -2.46 40.36
CA VAL A 484 18.12 -2.90 41.22
C VAL A 484 18.71 -1.70 41.94
N ALA A 485 18.93 -0.59 41.22
CA ALA A 485 19.42 0.65 41.80
C ALA A 485 18.49 1.17 42.92
N VAL A 486 17.17 1.20 42.68
CA VAL A 486 16.19 1.66 43.68
C VAL A 486 16.12 0.74 44.91
N ARG A 487 16.31 -0.58 44.75
CA ARG A 487 16.36 -1.51 45.90
C ARG A 487 17.65 -1.40 46.72
N GLY A 488 18.70 -0.85 46.14
CA GLY A 488 20.01 -0.66 46.78
C GLY A 488 20.16 0.68 47.51
N LEU A 489 19.19 1.60 47.35
CA LEU A 489 19.02 2.82 48.14
C LEU A 489 18.20 2.50 49.40
#